data_AF-A0AAV2ZCI7-F1
#
_entry.id   AF-A0AAV2ZCI7-F1
#
_cell.length_a   1.000
_cell.length_b   1.000
_cell.length_c   1.000
_cell.angle_alpha   90.00
_cell.angle_beta   90.00
_cell.angle_gamma   90.00
#
_symmetry.space_group_name_H-M   'P 1'
#
loop_
_entity.id
_entity.type
_entity.pdbx_description
1 polymer ?
#
loop_
_entity_poly.entity_id
_entity_poly.type
_entity_poly.pdbx_seq_one_letter_code
_entity_poly.pdbx_strand_id
1 'polypeptide(L)'
;MHSLKCGNISKGCGRARGSASTPTATAAMSKETDSEHEQQQLQYKVIILGDGAVGKTSIAMRHTEDNFSNMYKQTIGLDFFLKRLILPGDAQVTLQIWDIGGQSIGGKMLKNYIFGAQAVLLVYDITNYESFQNLEDWYRLVRRTFEDDRMPYVALVGNKTDLTHLRAVKAAKHKQFAEENDLKSFFVSAKTGDQVNATFRQVAADLGGIVLDNSAIITKGTKKVGKKQVLKFTIDCTIPVDDHVLDPASFEKFLHDRIKVNGKTGVLGDAVKISRDKTKLHIVAVAPFSKRYLKYLTKKYLKKQQLRDYLHVIASDKNTYELRYFNIHDAGNDDADEE
;
A
#
# COMPACT_ATOMS: atom_id res chain seq x y z
N MET A 1 49.39 -25.14 -64.88
CA MET A 1 50.86 -25.08 -64.76
C MET A 1 51.19 -25.33 -63.30
N HIS A 2 51.41 -26.59 -62.90
CA HIS A 2 52.75 -27.22 -62.74
C HIS A 2 53.67 -26.41 -61.81
N SER A 3 54.37 -26.95 -60.82
CA SER A 3 54.64 -28.30 -60.28
C SER A 3 55.73 -28.04 -59.21
N LEU A 4 55.85 -28.71 -58.07
CA LEU A 4 56.72 -29.88 -57.80
C LEU A 4 56.74 -30.06 -56.25
N LYS A 5 56.35 -31.22 -55.67
CA LYS A 5 57.13 -32.48 -55.43
C LYS A 5 58.27 -32.29 -54.41
N CYS A 6 58.62 -33.17 -53.47
CA CYS A 6 58.41 -34.60 -53.13
C CYS A 6 58.80 -34.74 -51.61
N GLY A 7 58.50 -35.78 -50.84
CA GLY A 7 58.70 -37.21 -51.11
C GLY A 7 58.31 -38.12 -49.92
N ASN A 8 58.04 -39.37 -50.28
CA ASN A 8 57.60 -40.53 -49.49
C ASN A 8 58.73 -41.22 -48.69
N ILE A 9 58.38 -42.14 -47.75
CA ILE A 9 58.56 -43.62 -47.87
C ILE A 9 58.34 -44.36 -46.50
N SER A 10 57.26 -45.19 -46.45
CA SER A 10 57.12 -46.62 -46.00
C SER A 10 57.63 -47.09 -44.59
N LYS A 11 57.10 -48.11 -43.86
CA LYS A 11 56.34 -49.38 -44.04
C LYS A 11 55.59 -49.69 -42.72
N GLY A 12 54.35 -50.22 -42.69
CA GLY A 12 53.99 -51.66 -42.55
C GLY A 12 53.96 -52.15 -41.07
N CYS A 13 53.17 -53.09 -40.56
CA CYS A 13 51.96 -53.86 -40.90
C CYS A 13 51.67 -54.73 -39.64
N GLY A 14 50.42 -54.93 -39.22
CA GLY A 14 50.08 -55.86 -38.13
C GLY A 14 48.58 -55.98 -37.87
N ARG A 15 47.99 -57.09 -38.31
CA ARG A 15 46.56 -57.43 -38.34
C ARG A 15 46.19 -58.33 -37.15
N ALA A 16 44.98 -58.18 -36.59
CA ALA A 16 44.08 -59.31 -36.25
C ALA A 16 42.65 -58.87 -35.85
N ARG A 17 41.65 -59.39 -36.61
CA ARG A 17 40.35 -60.03 -36.25
C ARG A 17 39.49 -59.40 -35.13
N GLY A 18 38.17 -59.26 -35.20
CA GLY A 18 37.12 -59.78 -36.09
C GLY A 18 35.74 -59.24 -35.64
N SER A 19 34.72 -59.47 -36.46
CA SER A 19 33.38 -58.86 -36.45
C SER A 19 32.28 -59.67 -35.73
N ALA A 20 31.23 -58.95 -35.29
CA ALA A 20 29.78 -59.26 -35.33
C ALA A 20 29.01 -59.86 -34.11
N SER A 21 28.04 -59.05 -33.64
CA SER A 21 26.59 -59.27 -33.38
C SER A 21 25.99 -59.97 -32.13
N THR A 22 25.34 -59.13 -31.28
CA THR A 22 24.01 -59.21 -30.54
C THR A 22 23.78 -60.23 -29.40
N PRO A 23 22.82 -60.04 -28.43
CA PRO A 23 21.58 -59.22 -28.45
C PRO A 23 21.15 -58.42 -27.17
N THR A 24 20.25 -57.45 -27.41
CA THR A 24 19.06 -56.92 -26.67
C THR A 24 18.95 -57.00 -25.13
N ALA A 25 18.71 -55.85 -24.46
CA ALA A 25 17.53 -55.56 -23.61
C ALA A 25 17.61 -54.17 -22.91
N THR A 26 16.69 -53.28 -23.32
CA THR A 26 15.85 -52.37 -22.51
C THR A 26 16.46 -51.64 -21.29
N ALA A 27 16.64 -50.33 -21.42
CA ALA A 27 16.48 -49.38 -20.31
C ALA A 27 15.88 -48.07 -20.83
N ALA A 28 14.69 -47.76 -20.32
CA ALA A 28 13.88 -46.62 -20.70
C ALA A 28 14.42 -45.32 -20.09
N MET A 29 14.62 -44.33 -20.96
CA MET A 29 14.11 -42.96 -20.87
C MET A 29 13.71 -42.40 -19.49
N SER A 30 14.52 -41.48 -18.97
CA SER A 30 14.04 -40.27 -18.30
C SER A 30 15.03 -39.14 -18.58
N LYS A 31 14.80 -38.39 -19.67
CA LYS A 31 15.38 -37.07 -19.85
C LYS A 31 14.63 -36.14 -18.89
N GLU A 32 15.20 -35.90 -17.73
CA GLU A 32 14.84 -34.74 -16.91
C GLU A 32 15.38 -33.50 -17.64
N THR A 33 14.48 -32.80 -18.33
CA THR A 33 14.74 -31.44 -18.79
C THR A 33 14.52 -30.53 -17.60
N ASP A 34 15.58 -30.23 -16.86
CA ASP A 34 15.60 -29.07 -15.95
C ASP A 34 15.65 -27.82 -16.83
N SER A 35 14.47 -27.33 -17.22
CA SER A 35 14.31 -25.97 -17.70
C SER A 35 14.42 -25.05 -16.49
N GLU A 36 15.63 -24.60 -16.19
CA GLU A 36 15.86 -23.47 -15.30
C GLU A 36 15.13 -22.25 -15.88
N HIS A 37 13.92 -21.97 -15.40
CA HIS A 37 13.25 -20.71 -15.67
C HIS A 37 14.06 -19.61 -14.98
N GLU A 38 14.93 -18.92 -15.72
CA GLU A 38 15.45 -17.61 -15.31
C GLU A 38 14.26 -16.70 -15.00
N GLN A 39 13.94 -16.53 -13.71
CA GLN A 39 12.93 -15.59 -13.25
C GLN A 39 13.41 -14.19 -13.64
N GLN A 40 12.88 -13.64 -14.73
CA GLN A 40 13.20 -12.28 -15.17
C GLN A 40 12.88 -11.29 -14.05
N GLN A 41 13.92 -10.69 -13.49
CA GLN A 41 13.79 -9.63 -12.51
C GLN A 41 13.42 -8.34 -13.24
N LEU A 42 12.14 -7.95 -13.16
CA LEU A 42 11.64 -6.73 -13.79
C LEU A 42 12.02 -5.52 -12.95
N GLN A 43 12.45 -4.44 -13.60
CA GLN A 43 12.80 -3.19 -12.92
C GLN A 43 12.12 -2.01 -13.62
N TYR A 44 11.43 -1.19 -12.83
CA TYR A 44 10.71 -0.03 -13.33
C TYR A 44 11.13 1.24 -12.60
N LYS A 45 11.51 2.26 -13.37
CA LYS A 45 11.70 3.64 -12.95
C LYS A 45 10.34 4.32 -12.86
N VAL A 46 9.98 4.70 -11.63
CA VAL A 46 8.76 5.41 -11.28
C VAL A 46 9.13 6.79 -10.78
N ILE A 47 8.51 7.83 -11.35
CA ILE A 47 8.79 9.22 -10.98
C ILE A 47 7.57 9.83 -10.33
N ILE A 48 7.77 10.57 -9.25
CA ILE A 48 6.70 11.30 -8.58
C ILE A 48 6.83 12.79 -8.89
N LEU A 49 5.80 13.37 -9.52
CA LEU A 49 5.73 14.77 -9.92
C LEU A 49 4.53 15.46 -9.27
N GLY A 50 4.58 16.79 -9.18
CA GLY A 50 3.58 17.63 -8.55
C GLY A 50 4.22 18.73 -7.70
N ASP A 51 3.38 19.63 -7.20
CA ASP A 51 3.83 20.83 -6.49
C ASP A 51 4.58 20.53 -5.19
N GLY A 52 5.22 21.56 -4.63
CA GLY A 52 5.74 21.52 -3.27
C GLY A 52 4.65 21.16 -2.26
N ALA A 53 5.01 20.50 -1.15
CA ALA A 53 4.12 20.17 -0.04
C ALA A 53 2.88 19.28 -0.34
N VAL A 54 2.69 18.77 -1.57
CA VAL A 54 1.60 17.82 -1.87
C VAL A 54 1.82 16.43 -1.26
N GLY A 55 3.04 16.13 -0.81
CA GLY A 55 3.39 14.91 -0.07
C GLY A 55 4.07 13.81 -0.89
N LYS A 56 4.80 14.16 -1.97
CA LYS A 56 5.54 13.22 -2.83
C LYS A 56 6.52 12.34 -2.05
N THR A 57 7.42 12.97 -1.29
CA THR A 57 8.38 12.31 -0.39
C THR A 57 7.68 11.42 0.62
N SER A 58 6.57 11.88 1.21
CA SER A 58 5.79 11.11 2.17
C SER A 58 5.16 9.87 1.54
N ILE A 59 4.70 9.95 0.28
CA ILE A 59 4.19 8.79 -0.47
C ILE A 59 5.32 7.79 -0.73
N ALA A 60 6.49 8.27 -1.18
CA ALA A 60 7.65 7.42 -1.44
C ALA A 60 8.10 6.68 -0.16
N MET A 61 8.37 7.42 0.92
CA MET A 61 8.75 6.86 2.23
C MET A 61 7.68 5.91 2.79
N ARG A 62 6.40 6.25 2.66
CA ARG A 62 5.31 5.38 3.12
C ARG A 62 5.31 4.04 2.37
N HIS A 63 5.61 4.05 1.07
CA HIS A 63 5.67 2.82 0.30
C HIS A 63 6.94 1.99 0.62
N THR A 64 8.08 2.65 0.79
CA THR A 64 9.37 1.96 0.92
C THR A 64 9.64 1.49 2.34
N GLU A 65 9.38 2.34 3.33
CA GLU A 65 9.75 2.15 4.74
C GLU A 65 8.55 1.89 5.67
N ASP A 66 7.32 2.03 5.16
CA ASP A 66 6.09 2.07 5.97
C ASP A 66 6.16 3.11 7.12
N ASN A 67 6.87 4.21 6.85
CA ASN A 67 7.12 5.29 7.80
C ASN A 67 6.40 6.58 7.36
N PHE A 68 6.11 7.46 8.32
CA PHE A 68 5.60 8.80 8.06
C PHE A 68 6.05 9.78 9.14
N SER A 69 6.55 10.93 8.71
CA SER A 69 6.93 12.05 9.57
C SER A 69 5.94 13.19 9.42
N ASN A 70 5.46 13.74 10.55
CA ASN A 70 4.66 14.97 10.56
C ASN A 70 5.51 16.22 10.32
N MET A 71 6.83 16.15 10.50
CA MET A 71 7.71 17.28 10.24
C MET A 71 7.90 17.46 8.73
N TYR A 72 7.48 18.61 8.23
CA TYR A 72 7.75 19.00 6.85
C TYR A 72 9.23 19.30 6.65
N LYS A 73 9.90 18.48 5.84
CA LYS A 73 11.22 18.77 5.30
C LYS A 73 11.09 18.88 3.78
N GLN A 74 11.53 20.01 3.23
CA GLN A 74 11.54 20.20 1.77
C GLN A 74 12.63 19.31 1.16
N THR A 75 12.29 18.56 0.10
CA THR A 75 13.28 17.83 -0.69
C THR A 75 14.15 18.83 -1.43
N ILE A 76 15.44 18.86 -1.10
CA ILE A 76 16.44 19.65 -1.82
C ILE A 76 17.00 18.75 -2.92
N GLY A 77 16.68 19.07 -4.17
CA GLY A 77 17.13 18.30 -5.33
C GLY A 77 16.27 17.06 -5.59
N LEU A 78 16.85 15.88 -5.40
CA LEU A 78 16.27 14.59 -5.79
C LEU A 78 16.64 13.49 -4.79
N ASP A 79 15.65 12.70 -4.39
CA ASP A 79 15.84 11.49 -3.59
C ASP A 79 15.45 10.23 -4.37
N PHE A 80 16.09 9.12 -4.01
CA PHE A 80 15.94 7.83 -4.67
C PHE A 80 15.61 6.75 -3.67
N PHE A 81 14.54 5.99 -3.94
CA PHE A 81 14.10 4.88 -3.11
C PHE A 81 13.96 3.60 -3.92
N LEU A 82 14.26 2.47 -3.28
CA LEU A 82 14.10 1.13 -3.87
C LEU A 82 13.07 0.32 -3.10
N LYS A 83 12.12 -0.29 -3.82
CA LYS A 83 11.19 -1.25 -3.23
C LYS A 83 11.05 -2.48 -4.11
N ARG A 84 11.32 -3.65 -3.55
CA ARG A 84 11.02 -4.94 -4.19
C ARG A 84 9.58 -5.35 -3.87
N LEU A 85 8.87 -5.77 -4.91
CA LEU A 85 7.49 -6.27 -4.87
C LEU A 85 7.45 -7.67 -5.46
N ILE A 86 6.61 -8.51 -4.88
CA ILE A 86 6.22 -9.80 -5.47
C ILE A 86 4.78 -9.65 -5.93
N LEU A 87 4.58 -9.81 -7.23
CA LEU A 87 3.28 -9.77 -7.92
C LEU A 87 2.74 -11.20 -8.13
N PRO A 88 1.47 -11.37 -8.51
CA PRO A 88 0.92 -12.68 -8.86
C PRO A 88 1.79 -13.41 -9.90
N GLY A 89 1.83 -14.75 -9.81
CA GLY A 89 2.72 -15.57 -10.63
C GLY A 89 4.19 -15.54 -10.17
N ASP A 90 4.45 -15.14 -8.93
CA ASP A 90 5.79 -15.00 -8.33
C ASP A 90 6.75 -14.07 -9.10
N ALA A 91 6.19 -13.17 -9.91
CA ALA A 91 6.94 -12.16 -10.63
C ALA A 91 7.58 -11.17 -9.64
N GLN A 92 8.91 -11.12 -9.64
CA GLN A 92 9.68 -10.21 -8.81
C GLN A 92 9.92 -8.90 -9.56
N VAL A 93 9.38 -7.81 -9.03
CA VAL A 93 9.51 -6.47 -9.61
C VAL A 93 10.24 -5.56 -8.63
N THR A 94 11.22 -4.81 -9.12
CA THR A 94 11.88 -3.75 -8.35
C THR A 94 11.45 -2.38 -8.86
N LEU A 95 10.82 -1.59 -8.00
CA LEU A 95 10.51 -0.20 -8.28
C LEU A 95 11.68 0.69 -7.84
N GLN A 96 12.15 1.51 -8.77
CA GLN A 96 13.07 2.61 -8.57
C GLN A 96 12.26 3.90 -8.50
N ILE A 97 12.04 4.43 -7.31
CA ILE A 97 11.18 5.60 -7.08
C ILE A 97 12.05 6.84 -6.98
N TRP A 98 11.82 7.77 -7.89
CA TRP A 98 12.50 9.07 -7.95
C TRP A 98 11.57 10.14 -7.40
N ASP A 99 11.89 10.65 -6.21
CA ASP A 99 11.20 11.78 -5.60
C ASP A 99 11.90 13.07 -6.01
N ILE A 100 11.21 13.90 -6.78
CA ILE A 100 11.75 15.15 -7.32
C ILE A 100 11.22 16.31 -6.49
N GLY A 101 12.10 17.16 -5.99
CA GLY A 101 11.72 18.37 -5.26
C GLY A 101 10.78 19.25 -6.08
N GLY A 102 9.69 19.75 -5.47
CA GLY A 102 8.71 20.61 -6.15
C GLY A 102 9.27 21.97 -6.61
N GLN A 103 10.45 22.36 -6.12
CA GLN A 103 11.15 23.60 -6.49
C GLN A 103 11.92 23.45 -7.83
N SER A 104 12.11 22.22 -8.33
CA SER A 104 12.94 21.92 -9.51
C SER A 104 12.24 22.21 -10.86
N ILE A 105 11.02 22.75 -10.84
CA ILE A 105 10.12 23.01 -11.98
C ILE A 105 10.80 23.73 -13.16
N GLY A 106 11.78 24.60 -12.90
CA GLY A 106 12.42 25.43 -13.94
C GLY A 106 13.72 24.90 -14.53
N GLY A 107 14.23 23.76 -14.06
CA GLY A 107 15.57 23.30 -14.45
C GLY A 107 15.60 22.56 -15.79
N LYS A 108 16.55 22.90 -16.69
CA LYS A 108 16.87 22.09 -17.88
C LYS A 108 17.14 20.61 -17.56
N MET A 109 17.54 20.31 -16.32
CA MET A 109 17.82 18.95 -15.85
C MET A 109 16.57 18.11 -15.54
N LEU A 110 15.40 18.72 -15.33
CA LEU A 110 14.18 17.98 -14.96
C LEU A 110 13.77 16.96 -16.03
N LYS A 111 13.92 17.32 -17.31
CA LYS A 111 13.69 16.41 -18.43
C LYS A 111 14.61 15.19 -18.37
N ASN A 112 15.88 15.35 -18.00
CA ASN A 112 16.83 14.24 -17.90
C ASN A 112 16.46 13.25 -16.78
N TYR A 113 15.90 13.76 -15.68
CA TYR A 113 15.39 12.89 -14.61
C TYR A 113 14.11 12.18 -15.04
N ILE A 114 13.22 12.87 -15.77
CA ILE A 114 11.97 12.31 -16.27
C ILE A 114 12.19 11.25 -17.36
N PHE A 115 13.19 11.47 -18.22
CA PHE A 115 13.51 10.60 -19.34
C PHE A 115 13.75 9.14 -18.90
N GLY A 116 13.25 8.20 -19.70
CA GLY A 116 13.36 6.77 -19.44
C GLY A 116 12.50 6.25 -18.28
N ALA A 117 11.59 7.06 -17.73
CA ALA A 117 10.59 6.56 -16.79
C ALA A 117 9.67 5.54 -17.47
N GLN A 118 9.35 4.46 -16.77
CA GLN A 118 8.28 3.56 -17.18
C GLN A 118 6.94 4.00 -16.61
N ALA A 119 6.93 4.66 -15.44
CA ALA A 119 5.73 5.28 -14.88
C ALA A 119 5.98 6.67 -14.29
N VAL A 120 4.94 7.52 -14.36
CA VAL A 120 4.90 8.84 -13.74
C VAL A 120 3.64 8.96 -12.87
N LEU A 121 3.81 9.34 -11.62
CA LEU A 121 2.74 9.64 -10.68
C LEU A 121 2.58 11.17 -10.58
N LEU A 122 1.45 11.68 -11.05
CA LEU A 122 1.06 13.08 -10.94
C LEU A 122 0.28 13.28 -9.64
N VAL A 123 0.94 13.86 -8.64
CA VAL A 123 0.41 13.99 -7.28
C VAL A 123 -0.07 15.41 -7.00
N TYR A 124 -1.26 15.53 -6.41
CA TYR A 124 -1.76 16.78 -5.85
C TYR A 124 -2.35 16.55 -4.45
N ASP A 125 -2.60 17.64 -3.74
CA ASP A 125 -3.24 17.64 -2.43
C ASP A 125 -4.75 17.92 -2.57
N ILE A 126 -5.61 17.04 -2.05
CA ILE A 126 -7.06 17.23 -2.13
C ILE A 126 -7.56 18.48 -1.40
N THR A 127 -6.79 19.02 -0.45
CA THR A 127 -7.13 20.25 0.29
C THR A 127 -6.60 21.51 -0.39
N ASN A 128 -5.78 21.38 -1.44
CA ASN A 128 -5.22 22.51 -2.17
C ASN A 128 -5.63 22.47 -3.65
N TYR A 129 -6.56 23.34 -4.04
CA TYR A 129 -7.06 23.42 -5.41
C TYR A 129 -6.02 23.89 -6.43
N GLU A 130 -5.12 24.79 -6.06
CA GLU A 130 -4.05 25.28 -6.93
C GLU A 130 -3.12 24.13 -7.35
N SER A 131 -2.76 23.26 -6.41
CA SER A 131 -1.95 22.07 -6.69
C SER A 131 -2.57 21.12 -7.71
N PHE A 132 -3.90 21.12 -7.84
CA PHE A 132 -4.62 20.36 -8.86
C PHE A 132 -4.61 21.08 -10.21
N GLN A 133 -4.74 22.41 -10.24
CA GLN A 133 -4.68 23.18 -11.47
C GLN A 133 -3.31 23.06 -12.14
N ASN A 134 -2.23 23.09 -11.35
CA ASN A 134 -0.86 23.00 -11.84
C ASN A 134 -0.53 21.63 -12.45
N LEU A 135 -1.35 20.58 -12.23
CA LEU A 135 -1.16 19.27 -12.85
C LEU A 135 -1.18 19.31 -14.38
N GLU A 136 -1.90 20.26 -14.97
CA GLU A 136 -1.92 20.47 -16.42
C GLU A 136 -0.52 20.80 -16.96
N ASP A 137 0.22 21.67 -16.26
CA ASP A 137 1.58 22.03 -16.63
C ASP A 137 2.55 20.87 -16.40
N TRP A 138 2.39 20.14 -15.30
CA TRP A 138 3.16 18.92 -15.02
C TRP A 138 2.93 17.86 -16.09
N TYR A 139 1.69 17.62 -16.50
CA TYR A 139 1.37 16.65 -17.53
C TYR A 139 1.92 17.07 -18.89
N ARG A 140 1.82 18.37 -19.23
CA ARG A 140 2.43 18.93 -20.45
C ARG A 140 3.94 18.73 -20.46
N LEU A 141 4.62 18.88 -19.33
CA LEU A 141 6.05 18.60 -19.21
C LEU A 141 6.37 17.12 -19.49
N VAL A 142 5.57 16.19 -18.96
CA VAL A 142 5.72 14.75 -19.26
C VAL A 142 5.57 14.51 -20.76
N ARG A 143 4.49 14.99 -21.38
CA ARG A 143 4.25 14.83 -22.83
C ARG A 143 5.41 15.36 -23.68
N ARG A 144 5.94 16.54 -23.33
CA ARG A 144 7.10 17.14 -24.01
C ARG A 144 8.42 16.39 -23.79
N THR A 145 8.51 15.58 -22.74
CA THR A 145 9.73 14.79 -22.46
C THR A 145 9.73 13.48 -23.25
N PHE A 146 8.55 12.96 -23.59
CA PHE A 146 8.36 11.72 -24.35
C PHE A 146 7.72 11.97 -25.73
N GLU A 147 7.98 13.13 -26.33
CA GLU A 147 7.40 13.47 -27.64
C GLU A 147 7.95 12.57 -28.76
N ASP A 148 9.23 12.19 -28.65
CA ASP A 148 9.93 11.31 -29.58
C ASP A 148 10.00 9.84 -29.11
N ASP A 149 9.35 9.51 -27.99
CA ASP A 149 9.46 8.20 -27.32
C ASP A 149 8.08 7.62 -26.96
N ARG A 150 8.06 6.36 -26.52
CA ARG A 150 6.84 5.76 -25.97
C ARG A 150 6.45 6.47 -24.67
N MET A 151 5.20 6.95 -24.62
CA MET A 151 4.63 7.56 -23.42
C MET A 151 4.68 6.59 -22.23
N PRO A 152 5.13 7.02 -21.04
CA PRO A 152 5.11 6.19 -19.84
C PRO A 152 3.68 5.94 -19.38
N TYR A 153 3.51 4.97 -18.49
CA TYR A 153 2.29 4.85 -17.72
C TYR A 153 2.12 6.10 -16.84
N VAL A 154 0.99 6.81 -16.97
CA VAL A 154 0.74 8.01 -16.16
C VAL A 154 -0.47 7.78 -15.25
N ALA A 155 -0.27 8.05 -13.95
CA ALA A 155 -1.32 7.96 -12.95
C ALA A 155 -1.52 9.28 -12.21
N LEU A 156 -2.78 9.68 -12.08
CA LEU A 156 -3.24 10.78 -11.25
C LEU A 156 -3.44 10.31 -9.80
N VAL A 157 -2.86 11.03 -8.85
CA VAL A 157 -2.88 10.66 -7.43
C VAL A 157 -3.34 11.85 -6.58
N GLY A 158 -4.53 11.74 -5.98
CA GLY A 158 -5.03 12.68 -4.97
C GLY A 158 -4.60 12.26 -3.56
N ASN A 159 -3.63 12.98 -2.98
CA ASN A 159 -3.10 12.67 -1.65
C ASN A 159 -3.87 13.39 -0.53
N LYS A 160 -3.58 13.02 0.73
CA LYS A 160 -4.15 13.58 1.97
C LYS A 160 -5.64 13.30 2.14
N THR A 161 -6.10 12.12 1.72
CA THR A 161 -7.51 11.70 1.86
C THR A 161 -7.99 11.62 3.31
N ASP A 162 -7.08 11.55 4.28
CA ASP A 162 -7.40 11.69 5.70
C ASP A 162 -8.00 13.06 6.06
N LEU A 163 -7.76 14.09 5.24
CA LEU A 163 -8.31 15.44 5.38
C LEU A 163 -9.53 15.68 4.48
N THR A 164 -10.35 14.64 4.22
CA THR A 164 -11.54 14.76 3.35
C THR A 164 -12.52 15.88 3.77
N HIS A 165 -12.56 16.23 5.06
CA HIS A 165 -13.38 17.34 5.58
C HIS A 165 -12.89 18.74 5.15
N LEU A 166 -11.63 18.87 4.74
CA LEU A 166 -11.01 20.11 4.22
C LEU A 166 -10.85 20.07 2.69
N ARG A 167 -11.55 19.15 2.00
CA ARG A 167 -11.38 18.93 0.57
C ARG A 167 -11.77 20.18 -0.23
N ALA A 168 -10.80 20.71 -0.99
CA ALA A 168 -11.01 21.78 -1.97
C ALA A 168 -11.27 21.23 -3.38
N VAL A 169 -10.78 20.02 -3.69
CA VAL A 169 -10.95 19.38 -5.01
C VAL A 169 -12.02 18.29 -4.97
N LYS A 170 -13.15 18.54 -5.63
CA LYS A 170 -14.26 17.57 -5.75
C LYS A 170 -13.78 16.28 -6.44
N ALA A 171 -14.23 15.13 -5.94
CA ALA A 171 -13.88 13.83 -6.51
C ALA A 171 -14.32 13.69 -7.98
N ALA A 172 -15.43 14.32 -8.38
CA ALA A 172 -15.87 14.35 -9.77
C ALA A 172 -14.84 15.03 -10.70
N LYS A 173 -14.24 16.14 -10.26
CA LYS A 173 -13.24 16.87 -11.04
C LYS A 173 -11.95 16.07 -11.24
N HIS A 174 -11.54 15.33 -10.21
CA HIS A 174 -10.43 14.37 -10.31
C HIS A 174 -10.71 13.29 -11.35
N LYS A 175 -11.90 12.67 -11.31
CA LYS A 175 -12.29 11.63 -12.26
C LYS A 175 -12.33 12.17 -13.69
N GLN A 176 -12.94 13.33 -13.88
CA GLN A 176 -13.03 14.00 -15.17
C GLN A 176 -11.63 14.24 -15.78
N PHE A 177 -10.70 14.84 -15.01
CA PHE A 177 -9.34 15.08 -15.50
C PHE A 177 -8.62 13.78 -15.89
N ALA A 178 -8.83 12.72 -15.13
CA ALA A 178 -8.24 11.42 -15.44
C ALA A 178 -8.83 10.80 -16.72
N GLU A 179 -10.15 10.85 -16.88
CA GLU A 179 -10.85 10.32 -18.07
C GLU A 179 -10.49 11.09 -19.34
N GLU A 180 -10.45 12.43 -19.28
CA GLU A 180 -10.10 13.29 -20.41
C GLU A 180 -8.66 13.07 -20.93
N ASN A 181 -7.77 12.63 -20.05
CA ASN A 181 -6.35 12.43 -20.36
C ASN A 181 -5.94 10.95 -20.41
N ASP A 182 -6.90 10.01 -20.32
CA ASP A 182 -6.68 8.56 -20.27
C ASP A 182 -5.68 8.12 -19.17
N LEU A 183 -5.81 8.73 -17.98
CA LEU A 183 -4.96 8.46 -16.83
C LEU A 183 -5.61 7.48 -15.88
N LYS A 184 -4.81 6.58 -15.31
CA LYS A 184 -5.24 5.82 -14.13
C LYS A 184 -5.34 6.75 -12.93
N SER A 185 -6.34 6.58 -12.08
CA SER A 185 -6.64 7.54 -11.02
C SER A 185 -6.75 6.88 -9.65
N PHE A 186 -6.11 7.49 -8.65
CA PHE A 186 -5.99 6.96 -7.30
C PHE A 186 -6.18 8.05 -6.25
N PHE A 187 -6.77 7.68 -5.13
CA PHE A 187 -6.83 8.48 -3.92
C PHE A 187 -6.01 7.78 -2.84
N VAL A 188 -5.11 8.51 -2.17
CA VAL A 188 -4.19 7.96 -1.17
C VAL A 188 -4.06 8.88 0.04
N SER A 189 -3.59 8.32 1.16
CA SER A 189 -3.12 9.09 2.30
C SER A 189 -1.76 8.57 2.73
N ALA A 190 -0.70 9.35 2.45
CA ALA A 190 0.63 9.05 2.97
C ALA A 190 0.67 8.98 4.50
N LYS A 191 -0.14 9.80 5.18
CA LYS A 191 -0.25 9.86 6.64
C LYS A 191 -0.74 8.53 7.21
N THR A 192 -1.84 8.00 6.69
CA THR A 192 -2.48 6.78 7.21
C THR A 192 -1.95 5.51 6.54
N GLY A 193 -1.27 5.63 5.40
CA GLY A 193 -0.88 4.51 4.54
C GLY A 193 -2.01 4.02 3.63
N ASP A 194 -3.20 4.63 3.69
CA ASP A 194 -4.36 4.21 2.91
C ASP A 194 -4.06 4.28 1.41
N GLN A 195 -4.32 3.16 0.74
CA GLN A 195 -4.12 2.92 -0.70
C GLN A 195 -2.69 3.13 -1.27
N VAL A 196 -1.72 3.64 -0.51
CA VAL A 196 -0.35 3.91 -1.03
C VAL A 196 0.29 2.66 -1.64
N ASN A 197 0.36 1.57 -0.86
CA ASN A 197 0.94 0.31 -1.33
C ASN A 197 0.14 -0.35 -2.45
N ALA A 198 -1.19 -0.18 -2.45
CA ALA A 198 -2.07 -0.71 -3.49
C ALA A 198 -1.82 0.00 -4.82
N THR A 199 -1.69 1.33 -4.80
CA THR A 199 -1.37 2.14 -5.99
C THR A 199 -0.07 1.68 -6.63
N PHE A 200 1.05 1.62 -5.90
CA PHE A 200 2.33 1.18 -6.48
C PHE A 200 2.30 -0.26 -7.01
N ARG A 201 1.53 -1.15 -6.36
CA ARG A 201 1.32 -2.51 -6.86
C ARG A 201 0.53 -2.55 -8.15
N GLN A 202 -0.54 -1.77 -8.24
CA GLN A 202 -1.34 -1.66 -9.46
C GLN A 202 -0.48 -1.14 -10.61
N VAL A 203 0.29 -0.08 -10.38
CA VAL A 203 1.22 0.47 -11.37
C VAL A 203 2.23 -0.58 -11.84
N ALA A 204 2.87 -1.29 -10.90
CA ALA A 204 3.84 -2.34 -11.23
C ALA A 204 3.22 -3.48 -12.03
N ALA A 205 1.98 -3.87 -11.70
CA ALA A 205 1.28 -4.94 -12.40
C ALA A 205 0.82 -4.52 -13.79
N ASP A 206 0.28 -3.30 -13.94
CA ASP A 206 -0.10 -2.74 -15.23
C ASP A 206 1.12 -2.65 -16.17
N LEU A 207 2.28 -2.20 -15.65
CA LEU A 207 3.54 -2.17 -16.42
C LEU A 207 4.03 -3.56 -16.81
N GLY A 208 3.84 -4.56 -15.94
CA GLY A 208 4.19 -5.95 -16.19
C GLY A 208 3.17 -6.72 -17.05
N GLY A 209 2.05 -6.10 -17.43
CA GLY A 209 0.94 -6.80 -18.10
C GLY A 209 0.29 -7.88 -17.22
N ILE A 210 0.45 -7.79 -15.90
CA ILE A 210 -0.08 -8.75 -14.93
C ILE A 210 -1.45 -8.28 -14.48
N VAL A 211 -2.47 -9.08 -14.75
CA VAL A 211 -3.81 -8.80 -14.23
C VAL A 211 -3.81 -9.06 -12.73
N LEU A 212 -4.02 -8.00 -11.96
CA LEU A 212 -4.38 -8.14 -10.56
C LEU A 212 -5.85 -8.53 -10.52
N ASP A 213 -6.15 -9.74 -10.03
CA ASP A 213 -7.52 -10.10 -9.70
C ASP A 213 -8.15 -9.01 -8.83
N ASN A 214 -9.38 -8.56 -9.15
CA ASN A 214 -10.09 -7.58 -8.33
C ASN A 214 -10.40 -8.10 -6.91
N SER A 215 -10.22 -9.40 -6.68
CA SER A 215 -10.18 -10.08 -5.37
C SER A 215 -8.83 -9.97 -4.63
N ALA A 216 -7.77 -9.51 -5.30
CA ALA A 216 -6.37 -9.50 -4.85
C ALA A 216 -5.76 -8.09 -4.66
N ILE A 217 -6.47 -7.01 -5.02
CA ILE A 217 -6.04 -5.62 -4.68
C ILE A 217 -6.05 -5.41 -3.15
N ILE A 218 -6.85 -6.19 -2.43
CA ILE A 218 -6.59 -6.47 -1.01
C ILE A 218 -5.76 -7.75 -0.96
N THR A 219 -4.47 -7.60 -0.71
CA THR A 219 -3.50 -8.66 -0.36
C THR A 219 -2.56 -9.07 -1.49
N LYS A 220 -1.33 -8.52 -1.44
CA LYS A 220 -0.11 -9.35 -1.28
C LYS A 220 1.18 -8.54 -1.02
N GLY A 221 1.11 -7.44 -0.26
CA GLY A 221 2.28 -6.94 0.48
C GLY A 221 2.48 -7.81 1.70
N THR A 222 3.14 -8.96 1.49
CA THR A 222 3.37 -10.02 2.48
C THR A 222 2.11 -10.49 3.22
N LYS A 223 1.42 -11.50 2.69
CA LYS A 223 0.62 -12.39 3.53
C LYS A 223 0.81 -13.84 3.09
N LYS A 224 1.41 -14.64 3.98
CA LYS A 224 0.96 -16.02 4.22
C LYS A 224 -0.58 -15.99 4.25
N VAL A 225 -1.24 -16.90 3.54
CA VAL A 225 -2.71 -17.03 3.47
C VAL A 225 -3.31 -16.80 4.86
N GLY A 226 -3.93 -15.63 5.06
CA GLY A 226 -4.44 -15.20 6.35
C GLY A 226 -5.89 -14.83 6.19
N LYS A 227 -6.78 -15.61 6.81
CA LYS A 227 -8.19 -15.29 7.08
C LYS A 227 -8.41 -13.78 7.21
N LYS A 228 -9.52 -13.26 6.66
CA LYS A 228 -10.09 -11.93 6.98
C LYS A 228 -9.68 -11.55 8.40
N GLN A 229 -8.86 -10.51 8.58
CA GLN A 229 -8.23 -10.24 9.87
C GLN A 229 -9.35 -9.93 10.87
N VAL A 230 -9.62 -10.91 11.73
CA VAL A 230 -10.58 -10.79 12.80
C VAL A 230 -9.89 -10.01 13.91
N LEU A 231 -10.36 -8.79 14.12
CA LEU A 231 -9.94 -7.91 15.19
C LEU A 231 -10.78 -8.21 16.43
N LYS A 232 -10.12 -8.36 17.57
CA LYS A 232 -10.77 -8.57 18.86
C LYS A 232 -10.46 -7.38 19.74
N PHE A 233 -11.48 -6.74 20.28
CA PHE A 233 -11.36 -5.64 21.22
C PHE A 233 -12.09 -6.00 22.50
N THR A 234 -11.53 -5.54 23.63
CA THR A 234 -12.17 -5.67 24.92
C THR A 234 -12.39 -4.28 25.51
N ILE A 235 -13.61 -4.05 25.96
CA ILE A 235 -14.00 -2.88 26.73
C ILE A 235 -14.17 -3.35 28.17
N ASP A 236 -13.27 -2.94 29.03
CA ASP A 236 -13.35 -3.27 30.44
C ASP A 236 -14.23 -2.23 31.17
N CYS A 237 -15.36 -2.68 31.69
CA CYS A 237 -16.27 -1.86 32.47
C CYS A 237 -16.38 -2.39 33.91
N THR A 238 -15.41 -3.17 34.41
CA THR A 238 -15.47 -3.81 35.74
C THR A 238 -15.81 -2.84 36.85
N ILE A 239 -15.03 -1.78 36.98
CA ILE A 239 -15.21 -0.78 38.05
C ILE A 239 -16.64 -0.19 38.03
N PRO A 240 -17.12 0.46 36.94
CA PRO A 240 -18.45 1.06 36.97
C PRO A 240 -19.61 0.06 36.95
N VAL A 241 -19.39 -1.20 36.52
CA VAL A 241 -20.44 -2.22 36.54
C VAL A 241 -20.62 -2.81 37.95
N ASP A 242 -19.53 -3.11 38.64
CA ASP A 242 -19.57 -3.62 40.02
C ASP A 242 -20.12 -2.57 40.99
N ASP A 243 -19.84 -1.29 40.75
CA ASP A 243 -20.42 -0.16 41.49
C ASP A 243 -21.86 0.19 41.07
N HIS A 244 -22.46 -0.58 40.16
CA HIS A 244 -23.81 -0.37 39.63
C HIS A 244 -24.04 0.99 38.94
N VAL A 245 -22.98 1.65 38.48
CA VAL A 245 -23.01 2.94 37.76
C VAL A 245 -23.26 2.77 36.27
N LEU A 246 -22.85 1.64 35.69
CA LEU A 246 -23.03 1.34 34.27
C LEU A 246 -23.75 0.00 34.07
N ASP A 247 -24.85 0.02 33.33
CA ASP A 247 -25.50 -1.21 32.85
C ASP A 247 -24.83 -1.70 31.55
N PRO A 248 -24.16 -2.87 31.57
CA PRO A 248 -23.48 -3.41 30.40
C PRO A 248 -24.46 -3.84 29.29
N ALA A 249 -25.70 -4.21 29.62
CA ALA A 249 -26.71 -4.60 28.62
C ALA A 249 -27.20 -3.39 27.80
N SER A 250 -27.51 -2.28 28.48
CA SER A 250 -27.77 -0.99 27.83
C SER A 250 -26.62 -0.55 26.93
N PHE A 251 -25.38 -0.72 27.39
CA PHE A 251 -24.21 -0.30 26.62
C PHE A 251 -23.99 -1.17 25.38
N GLU A 252 -24.17 -2.49 25.49
CA GLU A 252 -24.13 -3.40 24.33
C GLU A 252 -25.18 -3.02 23.29
N LYS A 253 -26.44 -2.80 23.70
CA LYS A 253 -27.52 -2.37 22.81
C LYS A 253 -27.16 -1.07 22.08
N PHE A 254 -26.60 -0.10 22.80
CA PHE A 254 -26.15 1.14 22.19
C PHE A 254 -25.08 0.92 21.11
N LEU A 255 -24.10 0.05 21.35
CA LEU A 255 -23.07 -0.27 20.36
C LEU A 255 -23.69 -0.96 19.15
N HIS A 256 -24.62 -1.89 19.36
CA HIS A 256 -25.35 -2.56 18.28
C HIS A 256 -26.07 -1.55 17.36
N ASP A 257 -26.75 -0.56 17.96
CA ASP A 257 -27.52 0.45 17.22
C ASP A 257 -26.64 1.49 16.52
N ARG A 258 -25.43 1.75 17.04
CA ARG A 258 -24.58 2.87 16.60
C ARG A 258 -23.37 2.48 15.77
N ILE A 259 -22.95 1.22 15.82
CA ILE A 259 -21.88 0.72 14.95
C ILE A 259 -22.38 0.73 13.50
N LYS A 260 -21.59 1.37 12.64
CA LYS A 260 -21.84 1.42 11.20
C LYS A 260 -21.01 0.36 10.49
N VAL A 261 -21.67 -0.44 9.66
CA VAL A 261 -21.02 -1.33 8.69
C VAL A 261 -21.39 -0.80 7.30
N ASN A 262 -20.38 -0.51 6.46
CA ASN A 262 -20.58 0.08 5.12
C ASN A 262 -21.47 1.34 5.11
N GLY A 263 -21.37 2.18 6.14
CA GLY A 263 -22.10 3.44 6.26
C GLY A 263 -23.54 3.32 6.80
N LYS A 264 -24.08 2.11 6.98
CA LYS A 264 -25.41 1.85 7.53
C LYS A 264 -25.33 1.42 8.99
N THR A 265 -26.23 1.93 9.84
CA THR A 265 -26.43 1.51 11.23
C THR A 265 -27.49 0.42 11.34
N GLY A 266 -27.45 -0.41 12.39
CA GLY A 266 -28.50 -1.39 12.69
C GLY A 266 -28.44 -2.70 11.90
N VAL A 267 -27.41 -2.89 11.07
CA VAL A 267 -27.16 -4.14 10.33
C VAL A 267 -25.69 -4.52 10.51
N LEU A 268 -25.39 -5.29 11.57
CA LEU A 268 -24.02 -5.73 11.85
C LEU A 268 -23.57 -6.92 10.98
N GLY A 269 -24.52 -7.80 10.59
CA GLY A 269 -24.27 -9.00 9.81
C GLY A 269 -23.16 -9.89 10.42
N ASP A 270 -22.39 -10.56 9.57
CA ASP A 270 -21.21 -11.34 9.98
C ASP A 270 -19.95 -10.49 10.21
N ALA A 271 -20.04 -9.17 10.00
CA ALA A 271 -18.89 -8.28 10.01
C ALA A 271 -18.49 -7.85 11.43
N VAL A 272 -19.44 -7.74 12.36
CA VAL A 272 -19.20 -7.35 13.75
C VAL A 272 -20.07 -8.18 14.68
N LYS A 273 -19.44 -8.92 15.59
CA LYS A 273 -20.09 -9.63 16.68
C LYS A 273 -19.74 -8.96 18.00
N ILE A 274 -20.75 -8.63 18.78
CA ILE A 274 -20.61 -8.08 20.12
C ILE A 274 -21.09 -9.17 21.09
N SER A 275 -20.33 -9.41 22.15
CA SER A 275 -20.71 -10.29 23.24
C SER A 275 -20.28 -9.64 24.56
N ARG A 276 -21.02 -9.87 25.63
CA ARG A 276 -20.66 -9.41 26.97
C ARG A 276 -20.45 -10.59 27.91
N ASP A 277 -19.57 -10.40 28.89
CA ASP A 277 -19.62 -11.14 30.15
C ASP A 277 -20.29 -10.26 31.22
N LYS A 278 -20.03 -10.50 32.51
CA LYS A 278 -20.65 -9.73 33.59
C LYS A 278 -20.21 -8.26 33.56
N THR A 279 -18.95 -7.98 33.23
CA THR A 279 -18.35 -6.66 33.42
C THR A 279 -17.63 -6.10 32.20
N LYS A 280 -17.43 -6.90 31.16
CA LYS A 280 -16.67 -6.55 29.96
C LYS A 280 -17.46 -6.83 28.70
N LEU A 281 -17.23 -6.00 27.69
CA LEU A 281 -17.73 -6.21 26.33
C LEU A 281 -16.59 -6.66 25.43
N HIS A 282 -16.83 -7.70 24.65
CA HIS A 282 -15.92 -8.26 23.67
C HIS A 282 -16.48 -8.03 22.27
N ILE A 283 -15.70 -7.33 21.44
CA ILE A 283 -16.07 -7.00 20.06
C ILE A 283 -15.15 -7.75 19.14
N VAL A 284 -15.73 -8.61 18.32
CA VAL A 284 -15.05 -9.35 17.26
C VAL A 284 -15.49 -8.75 15.93
N ALA A 285 -14.60 -8.05 15.26
CA ALA A 285 -14.92 -7.33 14.03
C ALA A 285 -13.96 -7.72 12.89
N VAL A 286 -14.47 -7.79 11.67
CA VAL A 286 -13.65 -7.94 10.47
C VAL A 286 -13.14 -6.55 10.06
N ALA A 287 -11.84 -6.43 9.78
CA ALA A 287 -11.26 -5.18 9.28
C ALA A 287 -11.95 -4.70 7.98
N PRO A 288 -12.18 -3.38 7.79
CA PRO A 288 -11.65 -2.26 8.58
C PRO A 288 -12.52 -1.93 9.81
N PHE A 289 -11.93 -2.00 11.00
CA PHE A 289 -12.56 -1.62 12.27
C PHE A 289 -11.47 -1.15 13.25
N SER A 290 -11.75 -0.19 14.14
CA SER A 290 -10.71 0.38 15.00
C SER A 290 -11.14 0.58 16.45
N LYS A 291 -10.18 0.44 17.38
CA LYS A 291 -10.36 0.78 18.80
C LYS A 291 -10.75 2.25 18.99
N ARG A 292 -10.20 3.15 18.16
CA ARG A 292 -10.54 4.59 18.20
C ARG A 292 -12.04 4.81 17.97
N TYR A 293 -12.63 4.09 17.02
CA TYR A 293 -14.07 4.17 16.75
C TYR A 293 -14.90 3.67 17.94
N LEU A 294 -14.50 2.57 18.59
CA LEU A 294 -15.14 2.11 19.82
C LEU A 294 -15.01 3.15 20.94
N LYS A 295 -13.82 3.69 21.21
CA LYS A 295 -13.63 4.75 22.22
C LYS A 295 -14.53 5.96 21.96
N TYR A 296 -14.69 6.37 20.69
CA TYR A 296 -15.60 7.45 20.32
C TYR A 296 -17.06 7.12 20.67
N LEU A 297 -17.54 5.93 20.31
CA LEU A 297 -18.91 5.50 20.65
C LEU A 297 -19.12 5.40 22.16
N THR A 298 -18.11 4.95 22.90
CA THR A 298 -18.15 4.89 24.37
C THR A 298 -18.26 6.26 24.99
N LYS A 299 -17.43 7.23 24.57
CA LYS A 299 -17.56 8.62 25.02
C LYS A 299 -18.96 9.19 24.70
N LYS A 300 -19.53 8.82 23.56
CA LYS A 300 -20.89 9.23 23.16
C LYS A 300 -21.98 8.58 24.03
N TYR A 301 -21.81 7.32 24.41
CA TYR A 301 -22.70 6.62 25.34
C TYR A 301 -22.63 7.24 26.74
N LEU A 302 -21.42 7.46 27.28
CA LEU A 302 -21.21 8.10 28.59
C LEU A 302 -21.84 9.49 28.63
N LYS A 303 -21.71 10.30 27.57
CA LYS A 303 -22.41 11.58 27.46
C LYS A 303 -23.94 11.42 27.50
N LYS A 304 -24.48 10.40 26.81
CA LYS A 304 -25.93 10.14 26.78
C LYS A 304 -26.47 9.71 28.15
N GLN A 305 -25.68 8.95 28.92
CA GLN A 305 -26.03 8.49 30.27
C GLN A 305 -25.60 9.47 31.38
N GLN A 306 -25.10 10.66 31.04
CA GLN A 306 -24.59 11.66 32.00
C GLN A 306 -23.46 11.13 32.90
N LEU A 307 -22.68 10.15 32.41
CA LEU A 307 -21.55 9.54 33.12
C LEU A 307 -20.18 10.12 32.73
N ARG A 308 -20.16 11.10 31.81
CA ARG A 308 -18.91 11.65 31.25
C ARG A 308 -18.05 12.35 32.31
N ASP A 309 -18.68 12.92 33.32
CA ASP A 309 -18.00 13.71 34.36
C ASP A 309 -17.38 12.81 35.44
N TYR A 310 -17.72 11.52 35.43
CA TYR A 310 -17.24 10.54 36.39
C TYR A 310 -16.29 9.52 35.78
N LEU A 311 -16.50 9.12 34.51
CA LEU A 311 -15.78 8.01 33.88
C LEU A 311 -14.92 8.43 32.68
N HIS A 312 -13.65 8.03 32.71
CA HIS A 312 -12.66 8.21 31.67
C HIS A 312 -12.39 6.94 30.85
N VAL A 313 -12.24 7.13 29.53
CA VAL A 313 -11.97 6.04 28.59
C VAL A 313 -10.46 5.91 28.35
N ILE A 314 -9.81 5.05 29.11
CA ILE A 314 -8.35 4.92 29.15
C ILE A 314 -7.90 3.70 28.35
N ALA A 315 -6.96 3.87 27.43
CA ALA A 315 -6.44 2.74 26.67
C ALA A 315 -5.44 1.96 27.53
N SER A 316 -5.79 0.74 27.92
CA SER A 316 -4.91 -0.14 28.69
C SER A 316 -3.85 -0.79 27.79
N ASP A 317 -4.28 -1.30 26.62
CA ASP A 317 -3.40 -1.99 25.66
C ASP A 317 -3.81 -1.72 24.22
N LYS A 318 -3.09 -2.26 23.23
CA LYS A 318 -3.39 -2.11 21.80
C LYS A 318 -4.86 -2.38 21.45
N ASN A 319 -5.45 -3.44 22.02
CA ASN A 319 -6.81 -3.90 21.73
C ASN A 319 -7.82 -3.68 22.87
N THR A 320 -7.35 -3.24 24.04
CA THR A 320 -8.17 -3.10 25.23
C THR A 320 -8.22 -1.64 25.66
N TYR A 321 -9.36 -1.23 26.19
CA TYR A 321 -9.47 0.01 26.94
C TYR A 321 -10.50 -0.19 28.05
N GLU A 322 -10.38 0.62 29.08
CA GLU A 322 -11.16 0.49 30.30
C GLU A 322 -11.84 1.81 30.65
N LEU A 323 -12.88 1.69 31.49
CA LEU A 323 -13.55 2.81 32.12
C LEU A 323 -13.05 2.94 33.56
N ARG A 324 -12.41 4.07 33.88
CA ARG A 324 -11.96 4.39 35.24
C ARG A 324 -12.60 5.68 35.72
N TYR A 325 -12.75 5.81 37.03
CA TYR A 325 -13.12 7.09 37.64
C TYR A 325 -12.01 8.12 37.46
N PHE A 326 -12.38 9.41 37.50
CA PHE A 326 -11.41 10.48 37.70
C PHE A 326 -10.62 10.23 39.00
N ASN A 327 -9.29 10.20 38.91
CA ASN A 327 -8.47 10.39 40.10
C ASN A 327 -8.58 11.86 40.50
N ILE A 328 -9.11 12.12 41.69
CA ILE A 328 -9.22 13.48 42.26
C ILE A 328 -7.83 14.10 42.55
N HIS A 329 -6.73 13.36 42.32
CA HIS A 329 -5.36 13.83 42.54
C HIS A 329 -4.62 14.40 41.33
N ASP A 330 -5.14 14.32 40.10
CA ASP A 330 -4.44 14.82 38.89
C ASP A 330 -5.16 16.00 38.20
N ALA A 331 -6.04 16.72 38.90
CA ALA A 331 -6.76 17.88 38.38
C ALA A 331 -5.88 19.13 38.14
N GLY A 332 -4.57 18.96 37.93
CA GLY A 332 -3.61 20.08 37.92
C GLY A 332 -2.64 20.15 36.75
N ASN A 333 -2.69 19.29 35.71
CA ASN A 333 -1.62 19.33 34.71
C ASN A 333 -1.95 19.02 33.25
N ASP A 334 -3.22 18.95 32.85
CA ASP A 334 -3.58 18.63 31.45
C ASP A 334 -4.22 19.80 30.67
N ASP A 335 -4.12 21.05 31.17
CA ASP A 335 -4.51 22.27 30.45
C ASP A 335 -3.30 23.02 29.86
N ALA A 336 -2.40 22.30 29.19
CA ALA A 336 -1.34 22.90 28.40
C ALA A 336 -1.04 22.00 27.20
N ASP A 337 -1.86 22.07 26.16
CA ASP A 337 -1.51 21.80 24.75
C ASP A 337 -2.73 22.04 23.84
N GLU A 338 -3.34 23.23 23.95
CA GLU A 338 -4.15 23.82 22.87
C GLU A 338 -3.74 25.28 22.70
N GLU A 339 -2.64 25.52 21.98
CA GLU A 339 -2.47 26.64 21.04
C GLU A 339 -1.54 26.24 19.88
#